data_AF-A0A1M5S8V9-F1
#
_entry.id   AF-A0A1M5S8V9-F1
#
_cell.length_a   1.000
_cell.length_b   1.000
_cell.length_c   1.000
_cell.angle_alpha   90.00
_cell.angle_beta   90.00
_cell.angle_gamma   90.00
#
_symmetry.space_group_name_H-M   'P 1'
#
loop_
_entity.id
_entity.type
_entity.pdbx_description
1 polymer ?
#
loop_
_entity_poly.entity_id
_entity_poly.type
_entity_poly.pdbx_seq_one_letter_code
_entity_poly.pdbx_strand_id
1 'polypeptide(L)'
;MNYNPTDIFTITDLKKIITENEIHSDIIIRGDSIKKLENVEKVNGFLGVSDSTIESFGTLKEVKGNLFISTNTVFSNIKSLDNLEFVGGDLILRYSNVKDLGALKKVGGKLSLRDTNIKNLGSLEFVGGDLFLPKRVEKEIDLSNLIVKGKIKFWNDSKTRDKVLPKSEMGYFDCDNPVPHWNHKYVYSFREIGEANSAQLAFYRVYKNHFLNEKYIDIKGNDNYSYILFYDLLENHNSDTKELQIHLKNLAKYYPKTKTYGESAIIEKLEKSGNYEKAWDLISQKDCINVQKIIEYENKLNRELLNGDLIVKLGGFSHLTEFGQKNINEIKPFANQQLEKYKLEKGTKFFNLFVKNSKPITTTKTVEIANKKSLFGFFKKPNTQTISEYNSVYYEDFFLSKAEYKHYKAIDDFQAESGYEKLFPHVVEKSIFNQCRLILKQAEDLYRETIGMPKVGEGWISETELFYKISDYFKNDEVIHHASPKWLGRQHLDIYFPKLNIGIEYQGVQHYEPIEFFGGQEAFEKTVERDKRKKQLCEKHKCHLIYVEKGYEINEIITEIEKIKRVYNNGDK
;
A
#
# COMPACT_ATOMS: atom_id res chain seq x y z
N MET A 1 -7.17 -31.91 -7.89
CA MET A 1 -8.63 -31.70 -7.80
C MET A 1 -8.92 -30.28 -8.21
N ASN A 2 -9.69 -30.06 -9.27
CA ASN A 2 -10.12 -28.71 -9.64
C ASN A 2 -11.08 -28.22 -8.56
N TYR A 3 -10.63 -27.25 -7.76
CA TYR A 3 -11.46 -26.54 -6.80
C TYR A 3 -12.42 -25.64 -7.59
N ASN A 4 -13.65 -26.10 -7.79
CA ASN A 4 -14.65 -25.39 -8.60
C ASN A 4 -15.99 -25.30 -7.83
N PRO A 5 -16.10 -24.37 -6.86
CA PRO A 5 -17.34 -24.20 -6.11
C PRO A 5 -18.49 -23.77 -7.04
N THR A 6 -19.72 -24.11 -6.66
CA THR A 6 -20.93 -23.74 -7.43
C THR A 6 -21.38 -22.34 -7.07
N ASP A 7 -21.42 -21.43 -8.05
CA ASP A 7 -21.97 -20.09 -7.84
C ASP A 7 -23.51 -20.12 -7.84
N ILE A 8 -24.11 -19.52 -6.82
CA ILE A 8 -25.56 -19.47 -6.59
C ILE A 8 -26.01 -18.00 -6.64
N PHE A 9 -26.79 -17.66 -7.66
CA PHE A 9 -27.24 -16.29 -7.92
C PHE A 9 -28.71 -16.05 -7.55
N THR A 10 -29.54 -17.11 -7.54
CA THR A 10 -30.99 -17.01 -7.30
C THR A 10 -31.49 -17.95 -6.22
N ILE A 11 -32.64 -17.62 -5.63
CA ILE A 11 -33.34 -18.49 -4.69
C ILE A 11 -33.69 -19.84 -5.34
N THR A 12 -34.01 -19.84 -6.64
CA THR A 12 -34.29 -21.07 -7.38
C THR A 12 -33.05 -21.96 -7.49
N ASP A 13 -31.88 -21.38 -7.73
CA ASP A 13 -30.61 -22.14 -7.76
C ASP A 13 -30.29 -22.72 -6.38
N LEU A 14 -30.48 -21.93 -5.32
CA LEU A 14 -30.29 -22.36 -3.94
C LEU A 14 -31.22 -23.53 -3.59
N LYS A 15 -32.52 -23.44 -3.94
CA LYS A 15 -33.50 -24.50 -3.65
C LYS A 15 -33.16 -25.84 -4.32
N LYS A 16 -32.53 -25.84 -5.50
CA LYS A 16 -32.19 -27.07 -6.24
C LYS A 16 -31.13 -27.91 -5.55
N ILE A 17 -30.28 -27.29 -4.73
CA ILE A 17 -29.13 -27.95 -4.10
C ILE A 17 -29.36 -28.27 -2.61
N ILE A 18 -30.46 -27.79 -2.04
CA ILE A 18 -30.86 -28.11 -0.67
C ILE A 18 -31.49 -29.50 -0.65
N THR A 19 -30.97 -30.39 0.19
CA THR A 19 -31.54 -31.71 0.48
C THR A 19 -31.66 -31.83 1.99
N GLU A 20 -32.87 -32.03 2.52
CA GLU A 20 -33.10 -32.19 3.96
C GLU A 20 -32.50 -31.05 4.83
N ASN A 21 -32.64 -29.80 4.38
CA ASN A 21 -32.03 -28.61 4.99
C ASN A 21 -30.48 -28.58 4.96
N GLU A 22 -29.83 -29.46 4.20
CA GLU A 22 -28.39 -29.50 4.02
C GLU A 22 -27.95 -29.19 2.59
N ILE A 23 -26.72 -28.69 2.44
CA ILE A 23 -26.03 -28.53 1.15
C ILE A 23 -24.76 -29.39 1.17
N HIS A 24 -24.61 -30.29 0.21
CA HIS A 24 -23.52 -31.29 0.17
C HIS A 24 -22.37 -30.94 -0.80
N SER A 25 -22.26 -29.67 -1.18
CA SER A 25 -21.25 -29.17 -2.12
C SER A 25 -20.62 -27.86 -1.63
N ASP A 26 -19.52 -27.48 -2.27
CA ASP A 26 -18.90 -26.17 -2.09
C ASP A 26 -19.70 -25.13 -2.89
N ILE A 27 -20.13 -24.04 -2.23
CA ILE A 27 -20.98 -23.03 -2.85
C ILE A 27 -20.47 -21.60 -2.62
N ILE A 28 -20.81 -20.69 -3.54
CA ILE A 28 -20.62 -19.26 -3.37
C ILE A 28 -21.94 -18.53 -3.66
N ILE A 29 -22.47 -17.81 -2.68
CA ILE A 29 -23.62 -16.93 -2.84
C ILE A 29 -23.16 -15.61 -3.48
N ARG A 30 -23.86 -15.20 -4.55
CA ARG A 30 -23.56 -14.00 -5.34
C ARG A 30 -24.81 -13.20 -5.67
N GLY A 31 -24.62 -11.92 -6.00
CA GLY A 31 -25.68 -11.06 -6.50
C GLY A 31 -26.74 -10.72 -5.44
N ASP A 32 -27.92 -10.30 -5.91
CA ASP A 32 -28.88 -9.58 -5.05
C ASP A 32 -30.18 -10.32 -4.76
N SER A 33 -30.40 -11.43 -5.44
CA SER A 33 -31.67 -12.16 -5.37
C SER A 33 -31.84 -12.94 -4.07
N ILE A 34 -30.75 -13.25 -3.36
CA ILE A 34 -30.76 -14.05 -2.13
C ILE A 34 -30.58 -13.12 -0.94
N LYS A 35 -31.66 -12.88 -0.20
CA LYS A 35 -31.62 -12.06 1.03
C LYS A 35 -31.28 -12.85 2.28
N LYS A 36 -31.60 -14.15 2.28
CA LYS A 36 -31.40 -15.04 3.42
C LYS A 36 -31.17 -16.48 2.97
N LEU A 37 -30.34 -17.23 3.69
CA LEU A 37 -30.27 -18.70 3.54
C LEU A 37 -31.43 -19.34 4.32
N GLU A 38 -32.60 -19.39 3.70
CA GLU A 38 -33.78 -20.05 4.28
C GLU A 38 -33.73 -21.57 4.06
N ASN A 39 -34.15 -22.32 5.09
CA ASN A 39 -34.20 -23.78 5.07
C ASN A 39 -32.84 -24.43 4.77
N VAL A 40 -31.76 -23.79 5.23
CA VAL A 40 -30.42 -24.36 5.26
C VAL A 40 -29.98 -24.36 6.70
N GLU A 41 -29.78 -25.53 7.29
CA GLU A 41 -29.21 -25.70 8.63
C GLU A 41 -27.72 -26.03 8.57
N LYS A 42 -27.27 -26.68 7.48
CA LYS A 42 -25.91 -27.15 7.35
C LYS A 42 -25.36 -27.07 5.94
N VAL A 43 -24.10 -26.64 5.81
CA VAL A 43 -23.31 -26.77 4.59
C VAL A 43 -22.17 -27.75 4.87
N ASN A 44 -22.21 -28.92 4.23
CA ASN A 44 -21.20 -29.97 4.39
C ASN A 44 -19.90 -29.68 3.63
N GLY A 45 -19.91 -28.70 2.72
CA GLY A 45 -18.74 -28.19 2.03
C GLY A 45 -18.32 -26.81 2.54
N PHE A 46 -17.71 -26.06 1.62
CA PHE A 46 -17.32 -24.67 1.74
C PHE A 46 -18.50 -23.69 1.47
N LEU A 47 -18.57 -22.57 2.19
CA LEU A 47 -19.54 -21.49 1.95
C LEU A 47 -18.84 -20.14 1.71
N GLY A 48 -18.97 -19.61 0.49
CA GLY A 48 -18.56 -18.27 0.15
C GLY A 48 -19.73 -17.31 0.05
N VAL A 49 -19.53 -16.05 0.46
CA VAL A 49 -20.38 -14.93 0.10
C VAL A 49 -19.51 -13.94 -0.65
N SER A 50 -19.78 -13.72 -1.94
CA SER A 50 -18.92 -12.90 -2.80
C SER A 50 -19.76 -11.89 -3.58
N ASP A 51 -19.56 -10.61 -3.28
CA ASP A 51 -20.29 -9.50 -3.90
C ASP A 51 -21.81 -9.76 -3.96
N SER A 52 -22.37 -10.06 -2.79
CA SER A 52 -23.79 -10.35 -2.59
C SER A 52 -24.43 -9.38 -1.60
N THR A 53 -25.72 -9.08 -1.78
CA THR A 53 -26.51 -8.28 -0.84
C THR A 53 -27.29 -9.11 0.18
N ILE A 54 -26.93 -10.39 0.36
CA ILE A 54 -27.47 -11.23 1.43
C ILE A 54 -27.35 -10.52 2.79
N GLU A 55 -28.41 -10.63 3.59
CA GLU A 55 -28.60 -9.86 4.82
C GLU A 55 -28.48 -10.76 6.07
N SER A 56 -28.76 -12.06 5.91
CA SER A 56 -28.83 -13.03 7.01
C SER A 56 -28.44 -14.45 6.53
N PHE A 57 -27.74 -15.21 7.36
CA PHE A 57 -27.54 -16.66 7.19
C PHE A 57 -28.73 -17.49 7.69
N GLY A 58 -29.73 -16.85 8.30
CA GLY A 58 -31.00 -17.48 8.63
C GLY A 58 -30.85 -18.66 9.57
N THR A 59 -31.30 -19.84 9.15
CA THR A 59 -31.32 -21.06 9.98
C THR A 59 -29.99 -21.80 10.03
N LEU A 60 -28.97 -21.31 9.32
CA LEU A 60 -27.68 -22.00 9.21
C LEU A 60 -26.99 -22.09 10.57
N LYS A 61 -26.65 -23.31 10.98
CA LYS A 61 -25.96 -23.63 12.25
C LYS A 61 -24.54 -24.12 12.03
N GLU A 62 -24.25 -24.76 10.90
CA GLU A 62 -22.95 -25.40 10.67
C GLU A 62 -22.45 -25.24 9.24
N VAL A 63 -21.17 -24.89 9.09
CA VAL A 63 -20.40 -25.05 7.85
C VAL A 63 -19.22 -25.97 8.13
N LYS A 64 -19.16 -27.15 7.52
CA LYS A 64 -18.06 -28.10 7.76
C LYS A 64 -16.73 -27.64 7.16
N GLY A 65 -16.77 -26.95 6.02
CA GLY A 65 -15.60 -26.41 5.33
C GLY A 65 -15.20 -25.01 5.81
N ASN A 66 -14.54 -24.26 4.93
CA ASN A 66 -14.25 -22.84 5.19
C ASN A 66 -15.49 -21.98 4.95
N LEU A 67 -15.51 -20.79 5.55
CA LEU A 67 -16.49 -19.75 5.28
C LEU A 67 -15.76 -18.43 5.01
N PHE A 68 -16.04 -17.77 3.89
CA PHE A 68 -15.57 -16.39 3.68
C PHE A 68 -16.70 -15.44 3.29
N ILE A 69 -16.54 -14.17 3.69
CA ILE A 69 -17.30 -13.05 3.15
C ILE A 69 -16.31 -12.12 2.43
N SER A 70 -16.55 -11.89 1.15
CA SER A 70 -15.76 -11.01 0.29
C SER A 70 -16.66 -9.96 -0.35
N THR A 71 -16.43 -8.70 -0.02
CA THR A 71 -17.12 -7.55 -0.61
C THR A 71 -16.10 -6.63 -1.26
N ASN A 72 -16.11 -6.59 -2.59
CA ASN A 72 -15.20 -5.75 -3.38
C ASN A 72 -15.97 -4.61 -4.05
N THR A 73 -17.16 -4.93 -4.58
CA THR A 73 -17.98 -4.00 -5.38
C THR A 73 -19.37 -3.81 -4.81
N VAL A 74 -19.83 -4.73 -3.95
CA VAL A 74 -21.17 -4.72 -3.35
C VAL A 74 -21.08 -4.50 -1.84
N PHE A 75 -21.95 -3.64 -1.32
CA PHE A 75 -22.02 -3.36 0.12
C PHE A 75 -22.46 -4.61 0.89
N SER A 76 -21.73 -4.94 1.96
CA SER A 76 -22.08 -6.08 2.83
C SER A 76 -23.27 -5.75 3.71
N ASN A 77 -24.41 -6.41 3.52
CA ASN A 77 -25.57 -6.22 4.40
C ASN A 77 -25.54 -7.11 5.66
N ILE A 78 -24.71 -8.15 5.69
CA ILE A 78 -24.54 -9.04 6.84
C ILE A 78 -23.96 -8.25 8.03
N LYS A 79 -24.71 -8.24 9.15
CA LYS A 79 -24.30 -7.60 10.41
C LYS A 79 -23.98 -8.59 11.52
N SER A 80 -24.51 -9.81 11.46
CA SER A 80 -24.24 -10.92 12.39
C SER A 80 -24.13 -12.24 11.63
N LEU A 81 -23.53 -13.27 12.25
CA LEU A 81 -23.53 -14.64 11.72
C LEU A 81 -24.79 -15.43 12.09
N ASP A 82 -25.75 -14.77 12.74
CA ASP A 82 -27.04 -15.32 13.14
C ASP A 82 -26.90 -16.58 14.00
N ASN A 83 -27.46 -17.70 13.55
CA ASN A 83 -27.51 -18.97 14.27
C ASN A 83 -26.29 -19.86 14.01
N LEU A 84 -25.28 -19.38 13.27
CA LEU A 84 -24.12 -20.18 12.92
C LEU A 84 -23.30 -20.49 14.17
N GLU A 85 -23.23 -21.75 14.58
CA GLU A 85 -22.53 -22.20 15.79
C GLU A 85 -21.12 -22.74 15.49
N PHE A 86 -20.93 -23.38 14.33
CA PHE A 86 -19.68 -24.07 14.00
C PHE A 86 -19.21 -23.83 12.57
N VAL A 87 -17.93 -23.49 12.42
CA VAL A 87 -17.19 -23.52 11.15
C VAL A 87 -16.04 -24.50 11.29
N GLY A 88 -16.00 -25.56 10.48
CA GLY A 88 -14.98 -26.61 10.59
C GLY A 88 -13.61 -26.20 10.03
N GLY A 89 -13.58 -25.32 9.03
CA GLY A 89 -12.37 -24.77 8.43
C GLY A 89 -12.04 -23.34 8.89
N ASP A 90 -11.45 -22.57 7.98
CA ASP A 90 -11.14 -21.15 8.17
C ASP A 90 -12.39 -20.28 8.05
N LEU A 91 -12.52 -19.28 8.92
CA LEU A 91 -13.56 -18.25 8.89
C LEU A 91 -12.92 -16.89 8.58
N ILE A 92 -13.13 -16.39 7.37
CA ILE A 92 -12.55 -15.14 6.87
C ILE A 92 -13.64 -14.09 6.66
N LEU A 93 -13.75 -13.15 7.61
CA LEU A 93 -14.76 -12.09 7.59
C LEU A 93 -14.19 -10.72 7.23
N ARG A 94 -12.96 -10.70 6.72
CA ARG A 94 -12.23 -9.46 6.49
C ARG A 94 -13.01 -8.52 5.57
N TYR A 95 -13.16 -7.27 6.03
CA TYR A 95 -13.90 -6.21 5.34
C TYR A 95 -15.43 -6.39 5.21
N SER A 96 -16.00 -7.36 5.91
CA SER A 96 -17.46 -7.44 6.07
C SER A 96 -17.96 -6.40 7.06
N ASN A 97 -19.26 -6.13 7.04
CA ASN A 97 -19.92 -5.24 7.99
C ASN A 97 -20.35 -5.94 9.29
N VAL A 98 -19.85 -7.15 9.53
CA VAL A 98 -20.14 -7.95 10.73
C VAL A 98 -19.76 -7.16 11.99
N LYS A 99 -20.71 -7.05 12.91
CA LYS A 99 -20.62 -6.37 14.21
C LYS A 99 -20.69 -7.34 15.38
N ASP A 100 -21.23 -8.52 15.13
CA ASP A 100 -21.51 -9.56 16.11
C ASP A 100 -21.29 -10.95 15.50
N LEU A 101 -20.74 -11.90 16.27
CA LEU A 101 -20.54 -13.28 15.82
C LEU A 101 -21.78 -14.16 16.02
N GLY A 102 -22.84 -13.63 16.63
CA GLY A 102 -24.08 -14.37 16.85
C GLY A 102 -23.85 -15.58 17.76
N ALA A 103 -24.37 -16.74 17.34
CA ALA A 103 -24.26 -17.99 18.08
C ALA A 103 -22.93 -18.75 17.90
N LEU A 104 -21.93 -18.15 17.23
CA LEU A 104 -20.70 -18.85 16.88
C LEU A 104 -19.91 -19.26 18.13
N LYS A 105 -19.72 -20.57 18.30
CA LYS A 105 -18.97 -21.19 19.41
C LYS A 105 -17.58 -21.64 18.98
N LYS A 106 -17.44 -22.14 17.76
CA LYS A 106 -16.20 -22.81 17.36
C LYS A 106 -15.81 -22.57 15.89
N VAL A 107 -14.53 -22.28 15.68
CA VAL A 107 -13.86 -22.26 14.38
C VAL A 107 -12.72 -23.28 14.40
N GLY A 108 -12.75 -24.27 13.51
CA GLY A 108 -11.73 -25.32 13.45
C GLY A 108 -10.39 -24.85 12.89
N GLY A 109 -10.41 -23.87 11.99
CA GLY A 109 -9.23 -23.25 11.39
C GLY A 109 -8.92 -21.85 11.91
N LYS A 110 -8.40 -21.01 11.02
CA LYS A 110 -8.09 -19.59 11.26
C LYS A 110 -9.37 -18.77 11.33
N LEU A 111 -9.43 -17.83 12.28
CA LEU A 111 -10.46 -16.80 12.34
C LEU A 111 -9.86 -15.42 12.03
N SER A 112 -10.29 -14.80 10.92
CA SER A 112 -9.89 -13.43 10.56
C SER A 112 -11.05 -12.45 10.67
N LEU A 113 -11.00 -11.60 11.71
CA LEU A 113 -11.93 -10.50 11.99
C LEU A 113 -11.35 -9.12 11.65
N ARG A 114 -10.21 -9.08 10.96
CA ARG A 114 -9.58 -7.84 10.50
C ARG A 114 -10.55 -6.97 9.71
N ASP A 115 -10.48 -5.65 9.88
CA ASP A 115 -11.28 -4.72 9.09
C ASP A 115 -12.81 -4.97 9.19
N THR A 116 -13.29 -5.56 10.29
CA THR A 116 -14.72 -5.71 10.61
C THR A 116 -15.15 -4.64 11.61
N ASN A 117 -16.44 -4.62 11.96
CA ASN A 117 -16.99 -3.73 12.99
C ASN A 117 -17.16 -4.43 14.36
N ILE A 118 -16.50 -5.57 14.57
CA ILE A 118 -16.62 -6.36 15.80
C ILE A 118 -16.13 -5.58 17.04
N LYS A 119 -16.82 -5.75 18.18
CA LYS A 119 -16.42 -5.17 19.48
C LYS A 119 -16.13 -6.23 20.55
N ASN A 120 -16.75 -7.40 20.47
CA ASN A 120 -16.54 -8.54 21.36
C ASN A 120 -16.68 -9.84 20.56
N LEU A 121 -16.36 -10.99 21.16
CA LEU A 121 -16.40 -12.29 20.48
C LEU A 121 -17.66 -13.11 20.79
N GLY A 122 -18.65 -12.52 21.48
CA GLY A 122 -19.88 -13.21 21.85
C GLY A 122 -19.63 -14.52 22.58
N SER A 123 -20.19 -15.61 22.04
CA SER A 123 -20.13 -16.96 22.63
C SER A 123 -18.97 -17.81 22.08
N LEU A 124 -17.96 -17.20 21.45
CA LEU A 124 -16.86 -17.95 20.85
C LEU A 124 -15.96 -18.57 21.93
N GLU A 125 -15.78 -19.89 21.86
CA GLU A 125 -15.04 -20.70 22.84
C GLU A 125 -13.74 -21.27 22.26
N PHE A 126 -13.66 -21.50 20.94
CA PHE A 126 -12.52 -22.19 20.33
C PHE A 126 -12.16 -21.70 18.93
N VAL A 127 -10.85 -21.49 18.70
CA VAL A 127 -10.21 -21.26 17.40
C VAL A 127 -9.03 -22.22 17.24
N GLY A 128 -9.10 -23.13 16.25
CA GLY A 128 -8.08 -24.14 16.02
C GLY A 128 -6.84 -23.64 15.27
N GLY A 129 -6.91 -22.46 14.65
CA GLY A 129 -5.80 -21.81 13.96
C GLY A 129 -5.43 -20.45 14.57
N ASP A 130 -4.93 -19.55 13.73
CA ASP A 130 -4.62 -18.17 14.13
C ASP A 130 -5.90 -17.34 14.33
N LEU A 131 -5.85 -16.37 15.24
CA LEU A 131 -6.90 -15.38 15.46
C LEU A 131 -6.39 -13.98 15.09
N PHE A 132 -6.98 -13.36 14.06
CA PHE A 132 -6.63 -12.01 13.64
C PHE A 132 -7.74 -11.02 13.98
N LEU A 133 -7.40 -10.00 14.77
CA LEU A 133 -8.32 -9.00 15.33
C LEU A 133 -7.98 -7.57 14.87
N PRO A 134 -8.96 -6.66 14.84
CA PRO A 134 -8.70 -5.23 14.70
C PRO A 134 -7.90 -4.69 15.89
N LYS A 135 -6.88 -3.85 15.63
CA LYS A 135 -6.01 -3.27 16.68
C LYS A 135 -6.80 -2.42 17.68
N ARG A 136 -7.87 -1.77 17.21
CA ARG A 136 -8.77 -0.93 18.04
C ARG A 136 -9.44 -1.67 19.21
N VAL A 137 -9.59 -3.01 19.17
CA VAL A 137 -10.21 -3.77 20.29
C VAL A 137 -9.18 -4.38 21.23
N GLU A 138 -7.88 -4.23 20.97
CA GLU A 138 -6.82 -4.90 21.73
C GLU A 138 -6.89 -4.68 23.24
N LYS A 139 -7.33 -3.50 23.67
CA LYS A 139 -7.42 -3.14 25.09
C LYS A 139 -8.76 -3.52 25.75
N GLU A 140 -9.78 -3.82 24.97
CA GLU A 140 -11.17 -3.99 25.44
C GLU A 140 -11.68 -5.42 25.29
N ILE A 141 -11.07 -6.21 24.41
CA ILE A 141 -11.55 -7.56 24.08
C ILE A 141 -11.20 -8.56 25.18
N ASP A 142 -12.21 -9.26 25.70
CA ASP A 142 -12.01 -10.37 26.62
C ASP A 142 -11.70 -11.65 25.83
N LEU A 143 -10.59 -12.30 26.18
CA LEU A 143 -10.10 -13.55 25.60
C LEU A 143 -9.93 -14.66 26.65
N SER A 144 -10.30 -14.40 27.91
CA SER A 144 -10.02 -15.29 29.06
C SER A 144 -10.60 -16.70 28.90
N ASN A 145 -11.78 -16.80 28.30
CA ASN A 145 -12.51 -18.05 28.08
C ASN A 145 -12.34 -18.62 26.65
N LEU A 146 -11.45 -18.04 25.84
CA LEU A 146 -11.24 -18.44 24.46
C LEU A 146 -9.99 -19.30 24.30
N ILE A 147 -10.15 -20.51 23.78
CA ILE A 147 -9.03 -21.38 23.43
C ILE A 147 -8.58 -21.07 21.99
N VAL A 148 -7.37 -20.53 21.82
CA VAL A 148 -6.73 -20.34 20.51
C VAL A 148 -5.51 -21.24 20.41
N LYS A 149 -5.45 -22.12 19.40
CA LYS A 149 -4.29 -23.01 19.18
C LYS A 149 -3.16 -22.35 18.40
N GLY A 150 -3.48 -21.39 17.53
CA GLY A 150 -2.50 -20.61 16.76
C GLY A 150 -2.11 -19.29 17.43
N LYS A 151 -1.63 -18.34 16.64
CA LYS A 151 -1.21 -17.01 17.11
C LYS A 151 -2.38 -16.04 17.14
N ILE A 152 -2.44 -15.22 18.19
CA ILE A 152 -3.32 -14.06 18.26
C ILE A 152 -2.56 -12.84 17.73
N LYS A 153 -3.13 -12.12 16.77
CA LYS A 153 -2.52 -10.92 16.19
C LYS A 153 -3.52 -9.79 16.02
N PHE A 154 -3.07 -8.58 16.30
CA PHE A 154 -3.83 -7.35 16.14
C PHE A 154 -3.31 -6.54 14.95
N TRP A 155 -4.23 -6.04 14.12
CA TRP A 155 -3.91 -5.32 12.88
C TRP A 155 -4.62 -3.98 12.82
N ASN A 156 -3.92 -2.92 12.41
CA ASN A 156 -4.57 -1.65 12.07
C ASN A 156 -5.55 -1.88 10.92
N ASP A 157 -6.69 -1.21 10.99
CA ASP A 157 -7.66 -1.21 9.90
C ASP A 157 -7.04 -0.58 8.65
N SER A 158 -7.45 -1.07 7.49
CA SER A 158 -6.98 -0.63 6.18
C SER A 158 -7.38 0.82 5.95
N LYS A 159 -6.37 1.67 5.74
CA LYS A 159 -6.56 3.09 5.37
C LYS A 159 -6.80 3.28 3.86
N THR A 160 -6.54 2.25 3.06
CA THR A 160 -6.47 2.34 1.59
C THR A 160 -7.63 1.65 0.90
N ARG A 161 -8.56 1.04 1.63
CA ARG A 161 -9.70 0.34 1.03
C ARG A 161 -10.78 1.35 0.64
N ASP A 162 -11.20 1.30 -0.62
CA ASP A 162 -12.36 2.02 -1.12
C ASP A 162 -13.62 1.70 -0.29
N LYS A 163 -14.30 2.75 0.19
CA LYS A 163 -15.56 2.60 0.91
C LYS A 163 -16.66 2.26 -0.09
N VAL A 164 -17.16 1.03 -0.03
CA VAL A 164 -18.36 0.64 -0.78
C VAL A 164 -19.57 1.28 -0.12
N LEU A 165 -20.41 1.96 -0.90
CA LEU A 165 -21.62 2.63 -0.41
C LEU A 165 -22.83 1.69 -0.48
N PRO A 166 -23.77 1.74 0.48
CA PRO A 166 -25.03 1.03 0.36
C PRO A 166 -25.88 1.63 -0.77
N LYS A 167 -26.66 0.78 -1.46
CA LYS A 167 -27.49 1.21 -2.59
C LYS A 167 -28.48 2.34 -2.26
N SER A 168 -28.95 2.40 -1.01
CA SER A 168 -29.82 3.48 -0.52
C SER A 168 -29.17 4.86 -0.58
N GLU A 169 -27.83 4.93 -0.57
CA GLU A 169 -27.05 6.18 -0.67
C GLU A 169 -26.63 6.48 -2.11
N MET A 170 -26.93 5.60 -3.08
CA MET A 170 -26.51 5.75 -4.46
C MET A 170 -27.44 6.63 -5.31
N GLY A 171 -28.64 6.97 -4.82
CA GLY A 171 -29.56 7.86 -5.54
C GLY A 171 -30.09 7.26 -6.86
N TYR A 172 -30.36 5.96 -6.89
CA TYR A 172 -30.96 5.32 -8.05
C TYR A 172 -32.34 5.91 -8.37
N PHE A 173 -32.62 6.05 -9.67
CA PHE A 173 -33.91 6.42 -10.22
C PHE A 173 -34.90 5.27 -10.01
N ASP A 174 -36.08 5.59 -9.47
CA ASP A 174 -37.16 4.63 -9.30
C ASP A 174 -37.82 4.35 -10.64
N CYS A 175 -37.83 3.08 -11.05
CA CYS A 175 -38.40 2.65 -12.31
C CYS A 175 -39.46 1.59 -12.01
N ASP A 176 -40.70 1.88 -12.35
CA ASP A 176 -41.85 0.99 -12.09
C ASP A 176 -41.74 -0.35 -12.84
N ASN A 177 -40.90 -0.43 -13.87
CA ASN A 177 -40.73 -1.65 -14.65
C ASN A 177 -39.86 -2.68 -13.90
N PRO A 178 -40.31 -3.93 -13.76
CA PRO A 178 -39.50 -4.98 -13.15
C PRO A 178 -38.25 -5.22 -13.99
N VAL A 179 -37.10 -5.41 -13.33
CA VAL A 179 -35.84 -5.77 -13.99
C VAL A 179 -35.88 -7.26 -14.33
N PRO A 180 -35.93 -7.65 -15.62
CA PRO A 180 -35.95 -9.06 -15.98
C PRO A 180 -34.63 -9.72 -15.58
N HIS A 181 -34.71 -10.88 -14.94
CA HIS A 181 -33.51 -11.62 -14.57
C HIS A 181 -32.72 -12.02 -15.81
N TRP A 182 -31.40 -11.82 -15.79
CA TRP A 182 -30.49 -12.31 -16.81
C TRP A 182 -29.42 -13.15 -16.15
N ASN A 183 -29.45 -14.47 -16.43
CA ASN A 183 -28.49 -15.43 -15.90
C ASN A 183 -27.07 -14.93 -16.08
N HIS A 184 -26.29 -14.95 -15.01
CA HIS A 184 -24.91 -14.50 -15.04
C HIS A 184 -24.12 -15.22 -16.13
N LYS A 185 -23.42 -14.44 -16.95
CA LYS A 185 -22.45 -14.93 -17.93
C LYS A 185 -21.35 -13.90 -18.10
N TYR A 186 -20.20 -14.34 -18.58
CA TYR A 186 -19.15 -13.42 -18.98
C TYR A 186 -19.53 -12.78 -20.32
N VAL A 187 -19.61 -11.45 -20.33
CA VAL A 187 -19.87 -10.64 -21.52
C VAL A 187 -18.56 -10.05 -22.01
N TYR A 188 -18.24 -10.25 -23.28
CA TYR A 188 -16.98 -9.80 -23.90
C TYR A 188 -17.17 -8.87 -25.10
N SER A 189 -18.42 -8.65 -25.56
CA SER A 189 -18.74 -7.71 -26.63
C SER A 189 -20.23 -7.35 -26.64
N PHE A 190 -20.62 -6.33 -27.40
CA PHE A 190 -22.03 -5.96 -27.55
C PHE A 190 -22.86 -7.04 -28.26
N ARG A 191 -22.23 -7.87 -29.11
CA ARG A 191 -22.92 -8.91 -29.90
C ARG A 191 -23.72 -9.89 -29.04
N GLU A 192 -23.27 -10.10 -27.82
CA GLU A 192 -23.90 -10.97 -26.83
C GLU A 192 -25.28 -10.50 -26.35
N ILE A 193 -25.70 -9.27 -26.71
CA ILE A 193 -27.08 -8.82 -26.54
C ILE A 193 -28.06 -9.70 -27.32
N GLY A 194 -27.61 -10.39 -28.38
CA GLY A 194 -28.44 -11.30 -29.16
C GLY A 194 -28.96 -12.51 -28.38
N GLU A 195 -28.38 -12.82 -27.22
CA GLU A 195 -28.86 -13.89 -26.34
C GLU A 195 -29.97 -13.43 -25.38
N ALA A 196 -30.29 -12.13 -25.34
CA ALA A 196 -31.39 -11.64 -24.54
C ALA A 196 -32.75 -12.06 -25.11
N ASN A 197 -33.66 -12.44 -24.23
CA ASN A 197 -35.07 -12.61 -24.58
C ASN A 197 -35.77 -11.24 -24.78
N SER A 198 -37.00 -11.26 -25.28
CA SER A 198 -37.75 -10.04 -25.61
C SER A 198 -37.94 -9.10 -24.42
N ALA A 199 -38.17 -9.62 -23.21
CA ALA A 199 -38.33 -8.80 -22.01
C ALA A 199 -37.00 -8.14 -21.62
N GLN A 200 -35.90 -8.89 -21.67
CA GLN A 200 -34.56 -8.37 -21.39
C GLN A 200 -34.14 -7.28 -22.39
N LEU A 201 -34.42 -7.47 -23.68
CA LEU A 201 -34.18 -6.47 -24.73
C LEU A 201 -35.00 -5.21 -24.53
N ALA A 202 -36.29 -5.35 -24.18
CA ALA A 202 -37.16 -4.22 -23.90
C ALA A 202 -36.64 -3.41 -22.70
N PHE A 203 -36.29 -4.09 -21.61
CA PHE A 203 -35.68 -3.46 -20.45
C PHE A 203 -34.35 -2.77 -20.79
N TYR A 204 -33.46 -3.42 -21.54
CA TYR A 204 -32.17 -2.85 -21.91
C TYR A 204 -32.31 -1.50 -22.64
N ARG A 205 -33.29 -1.37 -23.54
CA ARG A 205 -33.56 -0.10 -24.24
C ARG A 205 -33.96 1.01 -23.27
N VAL A 206 -34.83 0.70 -22.31
CA VAL A 206 -35.24 1.65 -21.25
C VAL A 206 -34.05 2.01 -20.37
N TYR A 207 -33.28 1.01 -19.93
CA TYR A 207 -32.09 1.16 -19.10
C TYR A 207 -31.03 2.05 -19.76
N LYS A 208 -30.65 1.77 -21.02
CA LYS A 208 -29.70 2.58 -21.79
C LYS A 208 -30.17 4.02 -21.92
N ASN A 209 -31.45 4.23 -22.27
CA ASN A 209 -31.99 5.58 -22.43
C ASN A 209 -31.94 6.37 -21.12
N HIS A 210 -32.32 5.77 -19.99
CA HIS A 210 -32.24 6.43 -18.69
C HIS A 210 -30.78 6.74 -18.31
N PHE A 211 -29.87 5.80 -18.51
CA PHE A 211 -28.44 5.99 -18.23
C PHE A 211 -27.86 7.20 -18.97
N LEU A 212 -28.13 7.33 -20.28
CA LEU A 212 -27.65 8.44 -21.10
C LEU A 212 -28.28 9.79 -20.70
N ASN A 213 -29.43 9.77 -20.01
CA ASN A 213 -30.08 10.95 -19.44
C ASN A 213 -29.76 11.14 -17.94
N GLU A 214 -28.65 10.57 -17.46
CA GLU A 214 -28.17 10.67 -16.07
C GLU A 214 -29.17 10.17 -15.01
N LYS A 215 -30.08 9.26 -15.41
CA LYS A 215 -31.00 8.56 -14.52
C LYS A 215 -30.57 7.10 -14.40
N TYR A 216 -30.02 6.74 -13.25
CA TYR A 216 -29.41 5.42 -13.06
C TYR A 216 -30.39 4.45 -12.43
N ILE A 217 -30.66 3.30 -13.05
CA ILE A 217 -31.62 2.31 -12.56
C ILE A 217 -30.86 1.23 -11.77
N ASP A 218 -31.38 0.83 -10.61
CA ASP A 218 -30.85 -0.34 -9.90
C ASP A 218 -31.19 -1.62 -10.67
N ILE A 219 -30.18 -2.19 -11.36
CA ILE A 219 -30.29 -3.43 -12.14
C ILE A 219 -30.46 -4.70 -11.28
N LYS A 220 -30.63 -4.58 -9.96
CA LYS A 220 -30.90 -5.67 -9.02
C LYS A 220 -29.89 -6.83 -9.14
N GLY A 221 -28.62 -6.49 -9.35
CA GLY A 221 -27.52 -7.45 -9.46
C GLY A 221 -27.41 -8.18 -10.81
N ASN A 222 -28.22 -7.81 -11.81
CA ASN A 222 -28.15 -8.35 -13.18
C ASN A 222 -27.04 -7.67 -13.98
N ASP A 223 -25.79 -7.94 -13.62
CA ASP A 223 -24.62 -7.21 -14.14
C ASP A 223 -24.45 -7.30 -15.65
N ASN A 224 -25.00 -8.33 -16.30
CA ASN A 224 -25.01 -8.45 -17.75
C ASN A 224 -25.54 -7.18 -18.44
N TYR A 225 -26.54 -6.50 -17.88
CA TYR A 225 -27.02 -5.23 -18.44
C TYR A 225 -25.95 -4.14 -18.40
N SER A 226 -25.20 -4.03 -17.31
CA SER A 226 -24.11 -3.06 -17.18
C SER A 226 -22.95 -3.37 -18.13
N TYR A 227 -22.60 -4.65 -18.32
CA TYR A 227 -21.57 -5.05 -19.27
C TYR A 227 -22.01 -4.90 -20.74
N ILE A 228 -23.26 -5.21 -21.06
CA ILE A 228 -23.78 -4.96 -22.41
C ILE A 228 -23.77 -3.46 -22.71
N LEU A 229 -24.18 -2.61 -21.75
CA LEU A 229 -24.08 -1.16 -21.90
C LEU A 229 -22.63 -0.69 -22.02
N PHE A 230 -21.71 -1.27 -21.24
CA PHE A 230 -20.27 -0.99 -21.36
C PHE A 230 -19.77 -1.21 -22.80
N TYR A 231 -20.03 -2.37 -23.39
CA TYR A 231 -19.61 -2.67 -24.76
C TYR A 231 -20.40 -1.87 -25.81
N ASP A 232 -21.69 -1.59 -25.58
CA ASP A 232 -22.48 -0.73 -26.46
C ASP A 232 -21.87 0.68 -26.54
N LEU A 233 -21.49 1.26 -25.39
CA LEU A 233 -20.80 2.55 -25.31
C LEU A 233 -19.45 2.56 -26.05
N LEU A 234 -18.74 1.43 -26.07
CA LEU A 234 -17.44 1.31 -26.74
C LEU A 234 -17.57 1.07 -28.25
N GLU A 235 -18.52 0.24 -28.67
CA GLU A 235 -18.61 -0.31 -30.02
C GLU A 235 -19.61 0.44 -30.92
N ASN A 236 -20.73 0.90 -30.37
CA ASN A 236 -21.85 1.42 -31.18
C ASN A 236 -22.28 2.84 -30.82
N HIS A 237 -21.85 3.36 -29.68
CA HIS A 237 -22.16 4.73 -29.30
C HIS A 237 -21.21 5.71 -30.00
N ASN A 238 -21.77 6.61 -30.80
CA ASN A 238 -21.01 7.64 -31.52
C ASN A 238 -20.63 8.82 -30.60
N SER A 239 -20.01 8.51 -29.46
CA SER A 239 -19.48 9.52 -28.52
C SER A 239 -18.08 9.94 -28.86
N ASP A 240 -17.79 11.22 -28.68
CA ASP A 240 -16.42 11.67 -28.57
C ASP A 240 -15.74 11.09 -27.31
N THR A 241 -14.41 11.20 -27.24
CA THR A 241 -13.62 10.60 -26.16
C THR A 241 -13.95 11.18 -24.78
N LYS A 242 -14.36 12.46 -24.68
CA LYS A 242 -14.70 13.09 -23.39
C LYS A 242 -16.06 12.58 -22.90
N GLU A 243 -17.06 12.55 -23.77
CA GLU A 243 -18.38 12.03 -23.43
C GLU A 243 -18.31 10.56 -23.01
N LEU A 244 -17.55 9.74 -23.75
CA LEU A 244 -17.33 8.35 -23.37
C LEU A 244 -16.63 8.21 -22.01
N GLN A 245 -15.66 9.07 -21.69
CA GLN A 245 -15.03 9.07 -20.37
C GLN A 245 -16.04 9.39 -19.25
N ILE A 246 -16.93 10.35 -19.48
CA ILE A 246 -18.00 10.70 -18.53
C ILE A 246 -18.95 9.51 -18.35
N HIS A 247 -19.40 8.90 -19.44
CA HIS A 247 -20.26 7.72 -19.41
C HIS A 247 -19.60 6.55 -18.67
N LEU A 248 -18.35 6.22 -18.97
CA LEU A 248 -17.65 5.12 -18.29
C LEU A 248 -17.38 5.42 -16.81
N LYS A 249 -17.10 6.68 -16.45
CA LYS A 249 -16.99 7.13 -15.06
C LYS A 249 -18.32 6.95 -14.31
N ASN A 250 -19.43 7.35 -14.93
CA ASN A 250 -20.76 7.16 -14.37
C ASN A 250 -21.10 5.67 -14.26
N LEU A 251 -20.77 4.88 -15.28
CA LEU A 251 -20.97 3.43 -15.26
C LEU A 251 -20.21 2.79 -14.10
N ALA A 252 -18.93 3.14 -13.90
CA ALA A 252 -18.12 2.68 -12.77
C ALA A 252 -18.65 3.11 -11.41
N LYS A 253 -19.27 4.30 -11.31
CA LYS A 253 -19.87 4.81 -10.07
C LYS A 253 -21.14 4.02 -9.69
N TYR A 254 -22.04 3.81 -10.64
CA TYR A 254 -23.36 3.22 -10.37
C TYR A 254 -23.42 1.71 -10.57
N TYR A 255 -22.47 1.13 -11.31
CA TYR A 255 -22.34 -0.31 -11.57
C TYR A 255 -20.87 -0.74 -11.41
N PRO A 256 -20.35 -0.79 -10.17
CA PRO A 256 -18.91 -0.87 -9.90
C PRO A 256 -18.19 -2.09 -10.45
N LYS A 257 -18.89 -3.17 -10.81
CA LYS A 257 -18.29 -4.34 -11.46
C LYS A 257 -17.66 -4.01 -12.81
N THR A 258 -18.10 -2.96 -13.50
CA THR A 258 -17.48 -2.52 -14.77
C THR A 258 -16.32 -1.55 -14.57
N LYS A 259 -16.00 -1.10 -13.34
CA LYS A 259 -15.01 -0.04 -13.05
C LYS A 259 -13.64 -0.34 -13.68
N THR A 260 -13.09 -1.52 -13.41
CA THR A 260 -11.76 -1.94 -13.88
C THR A 260 -11.70 -2.09 -15.42
N TYR A 261 -12.82 -2.50 -16.03
CA TYR A 261 -12.98 -2.63 -17.48
C TYR A 261 -13.06 -1.25 -18.15
N GLY A 262 -13.81 -0.33 -17.55
CA GLY A 262 -13.95 1.07 -17.97
C GLY A 262 -12.61 1.77 -18.11
N GLU A 263 -11.80 1.76 -17.05
CA GLU A 263 -10.49 2.40 -17.04
C GLU A 263 -9.56 1.84 -18.12
N SER A 264 -9.56 0.52 -18.29
CA SER A 264 -8.72 -0.17 -19.27
C SER A 264 -9.14 0.16 -20.71
N ALA A 265 -10.44 0.21 -20.99
CA ALA A 265 -10.95 0.53 -22.33
C ALA A 265 -10.70 1.99 -22.73
N ILE A 266 -10.76 2.94 -21.78
CA ILE A 266 -10.40 4.34 -22.06
C ILE A 266 -8.93 4.43 -22.47
N ILE A 267 -8.04 3.77 -21.71
CA ILE A 267 -6.61 3.73 -22.01
C ILE A 267 -6.38 3.15 -23.40
N GLU A 268 -7.00 2.02 -23.72
CA GLU A 268 -6.85 1.38 -25.04
C GLU A 268 -7.36 2.27 -26.19
N LYS A 269 -8.50 2.95 -26.01
CA LYS A 269 -9.04 3.88 -27.03
C LYS A 269 -8.11 5.08 -27.23
N LEU A 270 -7.56 5.63 -26.15
CA LEU A 270 -6.58 6.72 -26.21
C LEU A 270 -5.30 6.26 -26.93
N GLU A 271 -4.77 5.08 -26.60
CA GLU A 271 -3.62 4.48 -27.27
C GLU A 271 -3.89 4.28 -28.78
N LYS A 272 -5.05 3.73 -29.16
CA LYS A 272 -5.45 3.55 -30.58
C LYS A 272 -5.57 4.87 -31.34
N SER A 273 -5.98 5.95 -30.65
CA SER A 273 -6.03 7.30 -31.22
C SER A 273 -4.68 8.04 -31.24
N GLY A 274 -3.61 7.40 -30.75
CA GLY A 274 -2.28 8.01 -30.62
C GLY A 274 -2.16 9.03 -29.49
N ASN A 275 -3.15 9.15 -28.60
CA ASN A 275 -3.15 10.11 -27.49
C ASN A 275 -2.47 9.53 -26.23
N TYR A 276 -1.17 9.28 -26.34
CA TYR A 276 -0.41 8.62 -25.29
C TYR A 276 -0.26 9.45 -24.01
N GLU A 277 -0.25 10.80 -24.09
CA GLU A 277 -0.15 11.65 -22.90
C GLU A 277 -1.35 11.45 -21.97
N LYS A 278 -2.58 11.55 -22.51
CA LYS A 278 -3.78 11.32 -21.68
C LYS A 278 -3.89 9.89 -21.18
N ALA A 279 -3.44 8.91 -21.98
CA ALA A 279 -3.42 7.53 -21.54
C ALA A 279 -2.45 7.34 -20.35
N TRP A 280 -1.29 8.01 -20.40
CA TRP A 280 -0.33 8.01 -19.33
C TRP A 280 -0.84 8.70 -18.06
N ASP A 281 -1.53 9.84 -18.19
CA ASP A 281 -2.13 10.54 -17.05
C ASP A 281 -3.05 9.60 -16.26
N LEU A 282 -3.85 8.77 -16.94
CA LEU A 282 -4.70 7.77 -16.30
C LEU A 282 -3.91 6.60 -15.70
N ILE A 283 -2.87 6.10 -16.39
CA ILE A 283 -2.03 5.01 -15.89
C ILE A 283 -1.27 5.44 -14.64
N SER A 284 -0.68 6.63 -14.66
CA SER A 284 0.16 7.17 -13.59
C SER A 284 -0.61 7.39 -12.28
N GLN A 285 -1.94 7.55 -12.35
CA GLN A 285 -2.81 7.69 -11.19
C GLN A 285 -3.09 6.36 -10.47
N LYS A 286 -2.89 5.20 -11.11
CA LYS A 286 -3.12 3.88 -10.49
C LYS A 286 -2.21 3.66 -9.29
N ASP A 287 -2.72 2.97 -8.27
CA ASP A 287 -1.94 2.63 -7.05
C ASP A 287 -0.71 1.76 -7.38
N CYS A 288 -0.89 0.82 -8.31
CA CYS A 288 0.15 -0.10 -8.76
C CYS A 288 0.38 0.07 -10.26
N ILE A 289 1.65 0.22 -10.66
CA ILE A 289 2.06 0.35 -12.06
C ILE A 289 3.20 -0.62 -12.33
N ASN A 290 3.10 -1.39 -13.41
CA ASN A 290 4.17 -2.28 -13.84
C ASN A 290 5.31 -1.47 -14.47
N VAL A 291 6.56 -1.76 -14.08
CA VAL A 291 7.78 -1.14 -14.63
C VAL A 291 7.82 -1.17 -16.15
N GLN A 292 7.44 -2.29 -16.76
CA GLN A 292 7.39 -2.43 -18.21
C GLN A 292 6.47 -1.39 -18.84
N LYS A 293 5.32 -1.09 -18.21
CA LYS A 293 4.36 -0.10 -18.72
C LYS A 293 4.95 1.31 -18.65
N ILE A 294 5.76 1.60 -17.62
CA ILE A 294 6.50 2.87 -17.52
C ILE A 294 7.49 2.98 -18.68
N ILE A 295 8.33 1.96 -18.88
CA ILE A 295 9.34 1.92 -19.96
C ILE A 295 8.67 2.03 -21.33
N GLU A 296 7.59 1.29 -21.56
CA GLU A 296 6.79 1.35 -22.78
C GLU A 296 6.33 2.79 -23.08
N TYR A 297 5.86 3.49 -22.05
CA TYR A 297 5.39 4.88 -22.20
C TYR A 297 6.51 5.90 -22.32
N GLU A 298 7.68 5.70 -21.70
CA GLU A 298 8.85 6.56 -21.95
C GLU A 298 9.24 6.55 -23.42
N ASN A 299 9.13 5.38 -24.07
CA ASN A 299 9.38 5.25 -25.51
C ASN A 299 8.27 5.88 -26.35
N LYS A 300 6.99 5.63 -26.02
CA LYS A 300 5.84 6.21 -26.73
C LYS A 300 5.81 7.74 -26.66
N LEU A 301 6.23 8.32 -25.53
CA LEU A 301 6.23 9.76 -25.27
C LEU A 301 7.58 10.44 -25.55
N ASN A 302 8.64 9.66 -25.77
CA ASN A 302 10.01 10.13 -25.97
C ASN A 302 10.52 11.07 -24.86
N ARG A 303 10.20 10.76 -23.59
CA ARG A 303 10.65 11.51 -22.40
C ARG A 303 10.75 10.59 -21.19
N GLU A 304 11.57 11.00 -20.21
CA GLU A 304 11.61 10.29 -18.91
C GLU A 304 10.30 10.53 -18.15
N LEU A 305 9.79 9.47 -17.53
CA LEU A 305 8.55 9.49 -16.76
C LEU A 305 8.79 9.23 -15.28
N LEU A 306 9.89 8.53 -14.93
CA LEU A 306 10.24 8.25 -13.56
C LEU A 306 10.39 9.54 -12.74
N ASN A 307 9.65 9.63 -11.65
CA ASN A 307 9.64 10.76 -10.72
C ASN A 307 9.44 10.24 -9.28
N GLY A 308 9.42 11.14 -8.30
CA GLY A 308 9.27 10.83 -6.88
C GLY A 308 8.02 10.01 -6.57
N ASP A 309 6.88 10.31 -7.20
CA ASP A 309 5.66 9.53 -7.02
C ASP A 309 5.81 8.08 -7.51
N LEU A 310 6.39 7.89 -8.70
CA LEU A 310 6.65 6.55 -9.23
C LEU A 310 7.72 5.81 -8.43
N ILE A 311 8.76 6.50 -7.98
CA ILE A 311 9.80 5.91 -7.13
C ILE A 311 9.18 5.37 -5.84
N VAL A 312 8.26 6.11 -5.20
CA VAL A 312 7.51 5.65 -4.02
C VAL A 312 6.64 4.44 -4.36
N LYS A 313 5.94 4.45 -5.50
CA LYS A 313 5.09 3.31 -5.93
C LYS A 313 5.91 2.04 -6.22
N LEU A 314 7.07 2.16 -6.85
CA LEU A 314 7.92 1.03 -7.23
C LEU A 314 8.73 0.49 -6.05
N GLY A 315 9.37 1.37 -5.28
CA GLY A 315 10.22 0.98 -4.16
C GLY A 315 9.43 0.54 -2.92
N GLY A 316 8.20 1.05 -2.76
CA GLY A 316 7.54 1.14 -1.47
C GLY A 316 8.26 2.13 -0.55
N PHE A 317 7.73 2.37 0.64
CA PHE A 317 8.35 3.28 1.61
C PHE A 317 8.33 2.73 3.05
N SER A 318 7.91 1.49 3.25
CA SER A 318 7.92 0.82 4.56
C SER A 318 9.33 0.56 5.11
N HIS A 319 10.36 0.66 4.27
CA HIS A 319 11.77 0.53 4.65
C HIS A 319 12.38 1.85 5.15
N LEU A 320 11.67 2.97 5.03
CA LEU A 320 12.04 4.24 5.62
C LEU A 320 11.80 4.22 7.13
N THR A 321 12.38 5.18 7.85
CA THR A 321 12.10 5.29 9.29
C THR A 321 10.63 5.64 9.55
N GLU A 322 10.15 5.52 10.79
CA GLU A 322 8.79 5.96 11.14
C GLU A 322 8.55 7.44 10.78
N PHE A 323 9.60 8.27 10.92
CA PHE A 323 9.58 9.66 10.47
C PHE A 323 9.39 9.73 8.94
N GLY A 324 10.22 9.01 8.17
CA GLY A 324 10.11 9.02 6.71
C GLY A 324 8.75 8.53 6.19
N GLN A 325 8.15 7.52 6.86
CA GLN A 325 6.82 7.03 6.50
C GLN A 325 5.71 8.05 6.75
N LYS A 326 5.81 8.85 7.82
CA LYS A 326 4.82 9.87 8.15
C LYS A 326 4.93 11.11 7.25
N ASN A 327 6.11 11.40 6.73
CA ASN A 327 6.42 12.59 5.94
C ASN A 327 6.74 12.26 4.47
N ILE A 328 6.12 11.20 3.92
CA ILE A 328 6.45 10.72 2.58
C ILE A 328 6.10 11.72 1.48
N ASN A 329 5.08 12.57 1.69
CA ASN A 329 4.68 13.57 0.70
C ASN A 329 5.72 14.68 0.58
N GLU A 330 6.32 15.06 1.70
CA GLU A 330 7.39 16.04 1.82
C GLU A 330 8.72 15.49 1.28
N ILE A 331 8.93 14.16 1.36
CA ILE A 331 10.14 13.48 0.85
C ILE A 331 10.13 13.31 -0.68
N LYS A 332 8.96 13.18 -1.31
CA LYS A 332 8.85 12.94 -2.77
C LYS A 332 9.61 13.96 -3.64
N PRO A 333 9.54 15.28 -3.40
CA PRO A 333 10.36 16.25 -4.13
C PRO A 333 11.86 15.99 -4.03
N PHE A 334 12.37 15.56 -2.87
CA PHE A 334 13.77 15.21 -2.68
C PHE A 334 14.15 13.92 -3.43
N ALA A 335 13.20 13.00 -3.63
CA ALA A 335 13.43 11.83 -4.47
C ALA A 335 13.66 12.20 -5.95
N ASN A 336 13.02 13.26 -6.47
CA ASN A 336 13.35 13.78 -7.80
C ASN A 336 14.78 14.32 -7.86
N GLN A 337 15.22 15.06 -6.84
CA GLN A 337 16.58 15.59 -6.77
C GLN A 337 17.62 14.46 -6.71
N GLN A 338 17.38 13.45 -5.88
CA GLN A 338 18.25 12.28 -5.78
C GLN A 338 18.24 11.44 -7.07
N LEU A 339 17.12 11.35 -7.78
CA LEU A 339 17.07 10.71 -9.10
C LEU A 339 17.99 11.42 -10.11
N GLU A 340 17.95 12.75 -10.18
CA GLU A 340 18.83 13.51 -11.07
C GLU A 340 20.31 13.33 -10.72
N LYS A 341 20.63 13.38 -9.41
CA LYS A 341 21.99 13.09 -8.93
C LYS A 341 22.44 11.68 -9.33
N TYR A 342 21.58 10.68 -9.11
CA TYR A 342 21.85 9.29 -9.48
C TYR A 342 22.10 9.13 -10.99
N LYS A 343 21.32 9.80 -11.85
CA LYS A 343 21.53 9.78 -13.31
C LYS A 343 22.87 10.41 -13.70
N LEU A 344 23.25 11.52 -13.04
CA LEU A 344 24.54 12.18 -13.28
C LEU A 344 25.71 11.26 -12.89
N GLU A 345 25.64 10.62 -11.72
CA GLU A 345 26.67 9.68 -11.25
C GLU A 345 26.82 8.46 -12.16
N LYS A 346 25.72 7.97 -12.72
CA LYS A 346 25.73 6.80 -13.63
C LYS A 346 25.98 7.17 -15.10
N GLY A 347 25.89 8.45 -15.46
CA GLY A 347 26.09 8.93 -16.82
C GLY A 347 25.02 8.47 -17.82
N THR A 348 23.83 8.07 -17.36
CA THR A 348 22.75 7.59 -18.22
C THR A 348 21.37 7.74 -17.56
N LYS A 349 20.30 7.63 -18.36
CA LYS A 349 18.92 7.62 -17.86
C LYS A 349 18.68 6.40 -16.97
N PHE A 350 17.79 6.52 -16.01
CA PHE A 350 17.59 5.49 -14.98
C PHE A 350 17.27 4.11 -15.59
N PHE A 351 16.26 4.00 -16.47
CA PHE A 351 15.87 2.72 -17.04
C PHE A 351 16.89 2.13 -18.03
N ASN A 352 17.75 2.96 -18.64
CA ASN A 352 18.81 2.48 -19.53
C ASN A 352 19.86 1.63 -18.81
N LEU A 353 19.94 1.70 -17.48
CA LEU A 353 20.76 0.81 -16.67
C LEU A 353 20.21 -0.62 -16.61
N PHE A 354 18.94 -0.82 -16.92
CA PHE A 354 18.28 -2.12 -16.74
C PHE A 354 17.76 -2.70 -18.06
N VAL A 355 17.49 -1.86 -19.05
CA VAL A 355 16.94 -2.31 -20.33
C VAL A 355 17.68 -1.70 -21.53
N LYS A 356 17.72 -2.48 -22.61
CA LYS A 356 18.13 -2.04 -23.94
C LYS A 356 17.02 -2.39 -24.92
N ASN A 357 16.54 -1.40 -25.68
CA ASN A 357 15.37 -1.55 -26.57
C ASN A 357 14.15 -2.17 -25.85
N SER A 358 13.88 -1.69 -24.63
CA SER A 358 12.79 -2.16 -23.76
C SER A 358 12.85 -3.63 -23.34
N LYS A 359 13.98 -4.31 -23.58
CA LYS A 359 14.23 -5.67 -23.13
C LYS A 359 15.33 -5.66 -22.06
N PRO A 360 15.29 -6.58 -21.09
CA PRO A 360 16.40 -6.77 -20.16
C PRO A 360 17.74 -6.89 -20.89
N ILE A 361 18.80 -6.35 -20.29
CA ILE A 361 20.18 -6.56 -20.77
C ILE A 361 20.46 -8.06 -20.85
N THR A 362 20.85 -8.53 -22.03
CA THR A 362 21.09 -9.94 -22.31
C THR A 362 22.57 -10.28 -22.45
N THR A 363 22.87 -11.57 -22.24
CA THR A 363 24.12 -12.22 -22.63
C THR A 363 23.81 -13.35 -23.60
N THR A 364 24.78 -13.72 -24.43
CA THR A 364 24.68 -14.91 -25.27
C THR A 364 25.26 -16.11 -24.54
N LYS A 365 24.55 -17.24 -24.57
CA LYS A 365 25.06 -18.54 -24.15
C LYS A 365 24.90 -19.55 -25.28
N THR A 366 25.90 -20.40 -25.43
CA THR A 366 25.85 -21.55 -26.33
C THR A 366 25.33 -22.73 -25.54
N VAL A 367 24.19 -23.29 -25.94
CA VAL A 367 23.58 -24.45 -25.28
C VAL A 367 23.66 -25.64 -26.23
N GLU A 368 24.08 -26.80 -25.72
CA GLU A 368 24.04 -28.06 -26.46
C GLU A 368 22.61 -28.61 -26.47
N ILE A 369 22.05 -28.80 -27.67
CA ILE A 369 20.75 -29.46 -27.81
C ILE A 369 20.97 -30.96 -27.66
N ALA A 370 20.31 -31.56 -26.67
CA ALA A 370 20.21 -33.01 -26.58
C ALA A 370 19.45 -33.53 -27.80
N ASN A 371 20.17 -34.26 -28.68
CA ASN A 371 19.54 -34.96 -29.80
C ASN A 371 18.46 -35.90 -29.25
N LYS A 372 17.19 -35.73 -29.67
CA LYS A 372 16.15 -36.73 -29.44
C LYS A 372 16.70 -38.10 -29.89
N LYS A 373 16.65 -39.10 -29.00
CA LYS A 373 17.17 -40.46 -29.23
C LYS A 373 16.66 -40.98 -30.58
N SER A 374 17.52 -40.94 -31.59
CA SER A 374 17.32 -41.63 -32.88
C SER A 374 17.96 -43.01 -32.77
N LEU A 375 17.20 -44.06 -33.13
CA LEU A 375 17.57 -45.47 -33.00
C LEU A 375 18.61 -45.97 -34.02
N PHE A 376 19.26 -45.08 -34.79
CA PHE A 376 20.29 -45.48 -35.76
C PHE A 376 21.53 -44.56 -35.72
N GLY A 377 22.63 -45.12 -35.20
CA GLY A 377 23.98 -45.03 -35.77
C GLY A 377 24.75 -43.69 -35.84
N PHE A 378 25.83 -43.63 -35.04
CA PHE A 378 27.18 -43.09 -35.32
C PHE A 378 27.40 -41.56 -35.53
N PHE A 379 28.27 -41.02 -34.67
CA PHE A 379 28.98 -39.72 -34.69
C PHE A 379 28.26 -38.51 -35.32
N LYS A 380 27.52 -37.74 -34.52
CA LYS A 380 27.14 -36.36 -34.84
C LYS A 380 27.66 -35.40 -33.77
N LYS A 381 28.35 -34.34 -34.20
CA LYS A 381 28.75 -33.21 -33.33
C LYS A 381 27.51 -32.67 -32.59
N PRO A 382 27.63 -32.27 -31.32
CA PRO A 382 26.52 -31.67 -30.59
C PRO A 382 26.01 -30.45 -31.37
N ASN A 383 24.71 -30.44 -31.69
CA ASN A 383 24.08 -29.29 -32.32
C ASN A 383 24.00 -28.22 -31.23
N THR A 384 24.82 -27.18 -31.34
CA THR A 384 24.84 -26.06 -30.41
C THR A 384 23.90 -24.98 -30.92
N GLN A 385 23.04 -24.47 -30.05
CA GLN A 385 22.20 -23.30 -30.32
C GLN A 385 22.64 -22.16 -29.43
N THR A 386 22.89 -21.00 -30.04
CA THR A 386 23.11 -19.77 -29.29
C THR A 386 21.75 -19.23 -28.84
N ILE A 387 21.55 -19.16 -27.53
CA ILE A 387 20.35 -18.59 -26.91
C ILE A 387 20.75 -17.26 -26.26
N SER A 388 19.93 -16.23 -26.44
CA SER A 388 20.09 -14.96 -25.72
C SER A 388 19.23 -15.01 -24.47
N GLU A 389 19.86 -14.95 -23.31
CA GLU A 389 19.19 -14.91 -22.00
C GLU A 389 19.50 -13.58 -21.31
N TYR A 390 18.68 -13.15 -20.36
CA TYR A 390 19.01 -11.95 -19.58
C TYR A 390 20.27 -12.20 -18.75
N ASN A 391 21.15 -11.21 -18.66
CA ASN A 391 22.40 -11.31 -17.92
C ASN A 391 22.10 -11.18 -16.41
N SER A 392 21.71 -12.26 -15.76
CA SER A 392 21.37 -12.22 -14.32
C SER A 392 22.50 -11.70 -13.42
N VAL A 393 23.77 -11.94 -13.77
CA VAL A 393 24.92 -11.51 -12.96
C VAL A 393 25.10 -10.00 -13.02
N TYR A 394 24.85 -9.39 -14.18
CA TYR A 394 24.87 -7.93 -14.33
C TYR A 394 23.97 -7.21 -13.31
N TYR A 395 22.84 -7.83 -12.94
CA TYR A 395 21.91 -7.22 -11.99
C TYR A 395 22.29 -7.42 -10.53
N GLU A 396 23.25 -8.30 -10.18
CA GLU A 396 23.65 -8.59 -8.79
C GLU A 396 24.08 -7.30 -8.07
N ASP A 397 24.79 -6.41 -8.76
CA ASP A 397 25.31 -5.14 -8.21
C ASP A 397 24.22 -4.13 -7.82
N PHE A 398 22.99 -4.34 -8.26
CA PHE A 398 21.85 -3.48 -7.94
C PHE A 398 20.99 -4.02 -6.78
N PHE A 399 21.38 -5.14 -6.16
CA PHE A 399 20.68 -5.70 -5.01
C PHE A 399 21.22 -5.17 -3.68
N LEU A 400 20.35 -5.11 -2.67
CA LEU A 400 20.74 -4.72 -1.31
C LEU A 400 21.53 -5.82 -0.59
N SER A 401 21.37 -7.08 -1.02
CA SER A 401 22.15 -8.20 -0.50
C SER A 401 22.25 -9.35 -1.51
N LYS A 402 23.36 -10.09 -1.42
CA LYS A 402 23.57 -11.32 -2.22
C LYS A 402 22.53 -12.40 -1.95
N ALA A 403 21.98 -12.46 -0.73
CA ALA A 403 20.94 -13.42 -0.38
C ALA A 403 19.61 -13.11 -1.10
N GLU A 404 19.22 -11.84 -1.17
CA GLU A 404 18.03 -11.40 -1.90
C GLU A 404 18.16 -11.70 -3.40
N TYR A 405 19.31 -11.38 -4.00
CA TYR A 405 19.59 -11.70 -5.39
C TYR A 405 19.43 -13.20 -5.68
N LYS A 406 20.07 -14.06 -4.88
CA LYS A 406 19.99 -15.53 -5.02
C LYS A 406 18.55 -16.04 -4.92
N HIS A 407 17.75 -15.46 -4.02
CA HIS A 407 16.35 -15.84 -3.86
C HIS A 407 15.53 -15.59 -5.14
N TYR A 408 15.61 -14.38 -5.70
CA TYR A 408 14.86 -14.05 -6.92
C TYR A 408 15.41 -14.74 -8.15
N LYS A 409 16.72 -14.95 -8.23
CA LYS A 409 17.32 -15.75 -9.30
C LYS A 409 16.79 -17.19 -9.28
N ALA A 410 16.69 -17.82 -8.11
CA ALA A 410 16.14 -19.18 -8.00
C ALA A 410 14.68 -19.27 -8.47
N ILE A 411 13.87 -18.21 -8.22
CA ILE A 411 12.50 -18.13 -8.74
C ILE A 411 12.50 -18.05 -10.28
N ASP A 412 13.34 -17.19 -10.86
CA ASP A 412 13.44 -17.05 -12.31
C ASP A 412 13.94 -18.35 -12.97
N ASP A 413 14.93 -19.02 -12.38
CA ASP A 413 15.45 -20.31 -12.86
C ASP A 413 14.36 -21.39 -12.83
N PHE A 414 13.61 -21.50 -11.73
CA PHE A 414 12.49 -22.46 -11.60
C PHE A 414 11.37 -22.20 -12.62
N GLN A 415 11.07 -20.92 -12.91
CA GLN A 415 10.08 -20.56 -13.92
C GLN A 415 10.56 -20.94 -15.33
N ALA A 416 11.82 -20.68 -15.65
CA ALA A 416 12.41 -21.08 -16.92
C ALA A 416 12.40 -22.61 -17.11
N GLU A 417 12.75 -23.37 -16.07
CA GLU A 417 12.69 -24.84 -16.07
C GLU A 417 11.26 -25.37 -16.29
N SER A 418 10.25 -24.65 -15.80
CA SER A 418 8.83 -24.99 -15.98
C SER A 418 8.30 -24.64 -17.38
N GLY A 419 9.13 -24.06 -18.26
CA GLY A 419 8.71 -23.56 -19.56
C GLY A 419 7.88 -22.27 -19.51
N TYR A 420 7.84 -21.59 -18.36
CA TYR A 420 7.16 -20.32 -18.21
C TYR A 420 8.09 -19.18 -18.67
N GLU A 421 7.78 -18.58 -19.81
CA GLU A 421 8.58 -17.48 -20.36
C GLU A 421 8.07 -16.12 -19.83
N LYS A 422 8.73 -15.60 -18.80
CA LYS A 422 8.41 -14.28 -18.24
C LYS A 422 9.13 -13.18 -19.04
N LEU A 423 8.35 -12.24 -19.61
CA LEU A 423 8.89 -11.11 -20.38
C LEU A 423 9.80 -10.18 -19.55
N PHE A 424 9.59 -10.11 -18.23
CA PHE A 424 10.43 -9.36 -17.28
C PHE A 424 10.82 -10.25 -16.09
N PRO A 425 12.07 -10.74 -16.01
CA PRO A 425 12.54 -11.55 -14.90
C PRO A 425 12.43 -10.82 -13.55
N HIS A 426 12.17 -11.56 -12.47
CA HIS A 426 12.11 -10.99 -11.12
C HIS A 426 13.43 -10.31 -10.72
N VAL A 427 14.57 -10.85 -11.14
CA VAL A 427 15.88 -10.25 -10.89
C VAL A 427 15.96 -8.81 -11.42
N VAL A 428 15.45 -8.58 -12.63
CA VAL A 428 15.44 -7.26 -13.26
C VAL A 428 14.48 -6.32 -12.53
N GLU A 429 13.25 -6.77 -12.26
CA GLU A 429 12.27 -5.96 -11.54
C GLU A 429 12.76 -5.54 -10.14
N LYS A 430 13.37 -6.47 -9.40
CA LYS A 430 13.84 -6.23 -8.04
C LYS A 430 15.10 -5.37 -7.98
N SER A 431 15.97 -5.45 -8.99
CA SER A 431 17.08 -4.50 -9.14
C SER A 431 16.57 -3.06 -9.24
N ILE A 432 15.53 -2.81 -10.04
CA ILE A 432 14.89 -1.49 -10.18
C ILE A 432 14.28 -1.03 -8.86
N PHE A 433 13.51 -1.90 -8.19
CA PHE A 433 12.89 -1.56 -6.90
C PHE A 433 13.94 -1.24 -5.83
N ASN A 434 15.06 -1.97 -5.80
CA ASN A 434 16.14 -1.72 -4.86
C ASN A 434 16.82 -0.37 -5.10
N GLN A 435 17.04 0.03 -6.35
CA GLN A 435 17.56 1.37 -6.63
C GLN A 435 16.55 2.47 -6.26
N CYS A 436 15.25 2.27 -6.52
CA CYS A 436 14.22 3.19 -6.03
C CYS A 436 14.24 3.32 -4.50
N ARG A 437 14.42 2.22 -3.75
CA ARG A 437 14.53 2.25 -2.29
C ARG A 437 15.74 3.02 -1.80
N LEU A 438 16.89 2.88 -2.47
CA LEU A 438 18.10 3.63 -2.14
C LEU A 438 17.90 5.13 -2.37
N ILE A 439 17.32 5.51 -3.51
CA ILE A 439 16.96 6.91 -3.81
C ILE A 439 16.03 7.47 -2.73
N LEU A 440 15.03 6.69 -2.26
CA LEU A 440 14.13 7.13 -1.19
C LEU A 440 14.82 7.30 0.16
N LYS A 441 15.79 6.42 0.51
CA LYS A 441 16.57 6.59 1.75
C LYS A 441 17.38 7.87 1.72
N GLN A 442 18.05 8.14 0.60
CA GLN A 442 18.81 9.38 0.40
C GLN A 442 17.90 10.62 0.37
N ALA A 443 16.68 10.48 -0.14
CA ALA A 443 15.68 11.53 -0.13
C ALA A 443 15.18 11.83 1.29
N GLU A 444 14.97 10.80 2.12
CA GLU A 444 14.66 10.97 3.54
C GLU A 444 15.79 11.73 4.26
N ASP A 445 17.05 11.32 4.06
CA ASP A 445 18.21 12.00 4.66
C ASP A 445 18.31 13.46 4.24
N LEU A 446 18.11 13.75 2.96
CA LEU A 446 18.13 15.12 2.45
C LEU A 446 17.00 15.95 3.07
N TYR A 447 15.78 15.42 3.14
CA TYR A 447 14.67 16.10 3.79
C TYR A 447 14.95 16.34 5.28
N ARG A 448 15.48 15.34 5.99
CA ARG A 448 15.90 15.47 7.39
C ARG A 448 16.90 16.60 7.58
N GLU A 449 17.92 16.69 6.72
CA GLU A 449 18.89 17.78 6.77
C GLU A 449 18.24 19.16 6.58
N THR A 450 17.28 19.26 5.65
CA THR A 450 16.59 20.54 5.38
C THR A 450 15.78 21.06 6.56
N ILE A 451 15.31 20.17 7.43
CA ILE A 451 14.60 20.51 8.67
C ILE A 451 15.51 20.35 9.91
N GLY A 452 16.84 20.34 9.70
CA GLY A 452 17.86 20.27 10.74
C GLY A 452 17.96 18.98 11.54
N MET A 453 17.29 17.90 11.12
CA MET A 453 17.47 16.57 11.68
C MET A 453 18.78 15.92 11.18
N PRO A 454 19.46 15.10 12.01
CA PRO A 454 20.57 14.26 11.55
C PRO A 454 20.07 13.19 10.58
N LYS A 455 20.94 12.71 9.69
CA LYS A 455 20.63 11.59 8.79
C LYS A 455 20.30 10.32 9.57
N VAL A 456 19.69 9.37 8.90
CA VAL A 456 19.40 8.07 9.49
C VAL A 456 20.72 7.38 9.86
N GLY A 457 20.89 7.10 11.16
CA GLY A 457 22.09 6.46 11.70
C GLY A 457 23.19 7.43 12.11
N GLU A 458 23.09 8.71 11.73
CA GLU A 458 23.83 9.77 12.40
C GLU A 458 23.13 10.04 13.73
N GLY A 459 23.89 9.98 14.83
CA GLY A 459 23.41 10.51 16.10
C GLY A 459 23.04 11.99 15.92
N TRP A 460 22.18 12.52 16.79
CA TRP A 460 22.11 13.97 16.93
C TRP A 460 23.52 14.45 17.26
N ILE A 461 24.04 15.43 16.50
CA ILE A 461 25.19 16.21 16.97
C ILE A 461 24.70 16.85 18.25
N SER A 462 25.04 16.22 19.36
CA SER A 462 24.44 16.50 20.64
C SER A 462 25.29 17.53 21.36
N GLU A 463 24.62 18.33 22.17
CA GLU A 463 25.20 19.07 23.28
C GLU A 463 26.30 18.29 24.01
N THR A 464 26.06 16.99 24.19
CA THR A 464 26.95 16.05 24.85
C THR A 464 28.28 15.83 24.10
N GLU A 465 28.26 15.81 22.77
CA GLU A 465 29.49 15.69 21.98
C GLU A 465 30.35 16.96 22.08
N LEU A 466 29.70 18.13 22.01
CA LEU A 466 30.37 19.42 22.21
C LEU A 466 30.96 19.49 23.63
N PHE A 467 30.22 19.04 24.64
CA PHE A 467 30.68 18.96 26.03
C PHE A 467 31.96 18.12 26.16
N TYR A 468 32.00 16.92 25.58
CA TYR A 468 33.20 16.08 25.67
C TYR A 468 34.42 16.72 25.01
N LYS A 469 34.26 17.33 23.84
CA LYS A 469 35.37 18.03 23.16
C LYS A 469 35.92 19.19 23.99
N ILE A 470 35.03 20.00 24.56
CA ILE A 470 35.40 21.14 25.40
C ILE A 470 36.03 20.66 26.71
N SER A 471 35.42 19.67 27.37
CA SER A 471 35.91 19.12 28.64
C SER A 471 37.27 18.43 28.51
N ASP A 472 37.55 17.73 27.41
CA ASP A 472 38.86 17.12 27.19
C ASP A 472 39.97 18.16 26.93
N TYR A 473 39.66 19.24 26.21
CA TYR A 473 40.61 20.33 25.99
C TYR A 473 40.90 21.11 27.28
N PHE A 474 39.85 21.48 28.02
CA PHE A 474 39.94 22.24 29.28
C PHE A 474 39.94 21.34 30.51
N LYS A 475 40.66 20.22 30.48
CA LYS A 475 40.72 19.22 31.55
C LYS A 475 41.24 19.71 32.91
N ASN A 476 41.86 20.88 32.95
CA ASN A 476 42.31 21.55 34.19
C ASN A 476 41.28 22.55 34.74
N ASP A 477 40.20 22.82 34.00
CA ASP A 477 39.11 23.69 34.42
C ASP A 477 37.89 22.86 34.80
N GLU A 478 37.06 23.40 35.68
CA GLU A 478 35.76 22.79 35.99
C GLU A 478 34.79 23.13 34.87
N VAL A 479 34.33 22.11 34.15
CA VAL A 479 33.35 22.20 33.06
C VAL A 479 32.14 21.35 33.42
N ILE A 480 30.96 21.94 33.44
CA ILE A 480 29.71 21.28 33.85
C ILE A 480 28.76 21.18 32.66
N HIS A 481 28.22 19.99 32.41
CA HIS A 481 27.18 19.72 31.41
C HIS A 481 25.78 19.94 32.03
N HIS A 482 24.86 20.54 31.28
CA HIS A 482 23.51 20.92 31.74
C HIS A 482 23.50 21.69 33.07
N ALA A 483 24.38 22.67 33.23
CA ALA A 483 24.50 23.40 34.49
C ALA A 483 23.28 24.30 34.74
N SER A 484 22.75 24.28 35.96
CA SER A 484 21.68 25.21 36.36
C SER A 484 22.15 26.09 37.53
N PRO A 485 22.94 27.15 37.25
CA PRO A 485 23.30 28.11 38.29
C PRO A 485 22.05 28.67 38.97
N LYS A 486 22.09 28.92 40.29
CA LYS A 486 20.91 29.35 41.07
C LYS A 486 20.19 30.55 40.47
N TRP A 487 20.91 31.46 39.82
CA TRP A 487 20.37 32.66 39.18
C TRP A 487 19.60 32.38 37.88
N LEU A 488 19.79 31.21 37.26
CA LEU A 488 19.13 30.79 36.03
C LEU A 488 17.74 30.14 36.27
N GLY A 489 17.43 29.83 37.53
CA GLY A 489 16.12 29.33 37.95
C GLY A 489 15.86 27.90 37.49
N ARG A 490 14.78 27.70 36.71
CA ARG A 490 14.40 26.37 36.18
C ARG A 490 15.07 26.02 34.85
N GLN A 491 15.89 26.91 34.31
CA GLN A 491 16.61 26.69 33.05
C GLN A 491 18.02 26.17 33.32
N HIS A 492 18.66 25.61 32.30
CA HIS A 492 20.06 25.19 32.33
C HIS A 492 20.84 25.85 31.19
N LEU A 493 22.14 25.92 31.38
CA LEU A 493 23.15 26.13 30.35
C LEU A 493 23.65 24.79 29.88
N ASP A 494 23.80 24.63 28.58
CA ASP A 494 24.25 23.37 28.00
C ASP A 494 25.65 22.98 28.52
N ILE A 495 26.60 23.92 28.44
CA ILE A 495 27.93 23.76 29.03
C ILE A 495 28.27 25.02 29.82
N TYR A 496 28.85 24.86 31.00
CA TYR A 496 29.17 25.99 31.87
C TYR A 496 30.54 25.84 32.53
N PHE A 497 31.30 26.94 32.54
CA PHE A 497 32.55 27.11 33.27
C PHE A 497 32.29 27.97 34.51
N PRO A 498 32.13 27.38 35.72
CA PRO A 498 31.71 28.14 36.89
C PRO A 498 32.68 29.23 37.31
N LYS A 499 33.99 28.96 37.24
CA LYS A 499 35.03 29.91 37.63
C LYS A 499 35.13 31.10 36.69
N LEU A 500 35.01 30.85 35.39
CA LEU A 500 35.10 31.88 34.36
C LEU A 500 33.76 32.56 34.07
N ASN A 501 32.67 32.01 34.62
CA ASN A 501 31.28 32.44 34.36
C ASN A 501 30.98 32.48 32.86
N ILE A 502 31.31 31.40 32.14
CA ILE A 502 31.06 31.24 30.71
C ILE A 502 29.99 30.17 30.53
N GLY A 503 28.90 30.51 29.86
CA GLY A 503 27.88 29.58 29.39
C GLY A 503 28.02 29.36 27.89
N ILE A 504 27.81 28.14 27.43
CA ILE A 504 27.80 27.76 26.02
C ILE A 504 26.49 27.06 25.75
N GLU A 505 25.84 27.38 24.62
CA GLU A 505 24.53 26.87 24.22
C GLU A 505 24.57 26.41 22.76
N TYR A 506 24.18 25.16 22.50
CA TYR A 506 24.08 24.63 21.15
C TYR A 506 22.72 24.97 20.54
N GLN A 507 22.73 25.75 19.47
CA GLN A 507 21.53 26.26 18.80
C GLN A 507 21.13 25.33 17.65
N GLY A 508 20.13 24.49 17.90
CA GLY A 508 19.48 23.71 16.85
C GLY A 508 18.52 24.56 15.99
N VAL A 509 18.06 24.00 14.87
CA VAL A 509 17.13 24.69 13.95
C VAL A 509 15.82 25.12 14.60
N GLN A 510 15.38 24.42 15.66
CA GLN A 510 14.18 24.76 16.43
C GLN A 510 14.23 26.13 17.13
N HIS A 511 15.39 26.79 17.17
CA HIS A 511 15.56 28.14 17.69
C HIS A 511 15.28 29.23 16.65
N TYR A 512 15.25 28.87 15.36
CA TYR A 512 15.12 29.82 14.26
C TYR A 512 13.79 29.69 13.50
N GLU A 513 13.21 28.49 13.46
CA GLU A 513 11.94 28.25 12.76
C GLU A 513 11.02 27.23 13.45
N PRO A 514 9.70 27.33 13.25
CA PRO A 514 8.73 26.37 13.77
C PRO A 514 8.79 25.05 13.01
N ILE A 515 8.99 23.97 13.75
CA ILE A 515 9.07 22.61 13.21
C ILE A 515 7.99 21.76 13.88
N GLU A 516 7.05 21.23 13.10
CA GLU A 516 5.91 20.41 13.58
C GLU A 516 6.34 19.27 14.50
N PHE A 517 7.44 18.59 14.16
CA PHE A 517 8.00 17.50 14.98
C PHE A 517 8.33 17.94 16.42
N PHE A 518 8.72 19.20 16.61
CA PHE A 518 9.05 19.79 17.91
C PHE A 518 7.86 20.51 18.57
N GLY A 519 6.64 20.39 18.02
CA GLY A 519 5.43 21.06 18.51
C GLY A 519 5.05 22.32 17.75
N GLY A 520 5.63 22.53 16.56
CA GLY A 520 5.22 23.57 15.61
C GLY A 520 5.39 25.00 16.13
N GLN A 521 4.50 25.89 15.70
CA GLN A 521 4.55 27.31 16.04
C GLN A 521 4.52 27.59 17.55
N GLU A 522 3.69 26.86 18.29
CA GLU A 522 3.54 27.07 19.74
C GLU A 522 4.83 26.73 20.50
N ALA A 523 5.51 25.65 20.09
CA ALA A 523 6.79 25.28 20.70
C ALA A 523 7.90 26.26 20.35
N PHE A 524 7.93 26.75 19.10
CA PHE A 524 8.90 27.75 18.64
C PHE A 524 8.79 29.05 19.43
N GLU A 525 7.59 29.61 19.60
CA GLU A 525 7.37 30.84 20.37
C GLU A 525 7.85 30.69 21.82
N LYS A 526 7.58 29.53 22.44
CA LYS A 526 8.06 29.21 23.79
C LYS A 526 9.59 29.09 23.84
N THR A 527 10.23 28.54 22.82
CA THR A 527 11.69 28.45 22.72
C THR A 527 12.31 29.84 22.62
N VAL A 528 11.81 30.69 21.71
CA VAL A 528 12.27 32.08 21.56
C VAL A 528 12.13 32.88 22.86
N GLU A 529 11.01 32.73 23.57
CA GLU A 529 10.79 33.39 24.85
C GLU A 529 11.80 32.92 25.92
N ARG A 530 12.07 31.61 25.98
CA ARG A 530 13.06 31.01 26.90
C ARG A 530 14.47 31.50 26.60
N ASP A 531 14.88 31.52 25.34
CA ASP A 531 16.23 31.98 24.96
C ASP A 531 16.44 33.45 25.27
N LYS A 532 15.44 34.29 24.99
CA LYS A 532 15.49 35.71 25.35
C LYS A 532 15.64 35.90 26.86
N ARG A 533 14.88 35.15 27.66
CA ARG A 533 14.97 35.19 29.12
C ARG A 533 16.33 34.69 29.61
N LYS A 534 16.84 33.60 29.02
CA LYS A 534 18.15 33.02 29.33
C LYS A 534 19.27 34.04 29.07
N LYS A 535 19.27 34.67 27.89
CA LYS A 535 20.21 35.73 27.53
C LYS A 535 20.19 36.90 28.51
N GLN A 536 19.01 37.41 28.86
CA GLN A 536 18.86 38.51 29.83
C GLN A 536 19.40 38.15 31.21
N LEU A 537 19.21 36.91 31.66
CA LEU A 537 19.75 36.43 32.94
C LEU A 537 21.28 36.32 32.88
N CYS A 538 21.83 35.82 31.78
CA CYS A 538 23.28 35.77 31.59
C CYS A 538 23.90 37.17 31.63
N GLU A 539 23.34 38.13 30.89
CA GLU A 539 23.80 39.53 30.88
C GLU A 539 23.76 40.17 32.28
N LYS A 540 22.64 40.01 33.00
CA LYS A 540 22.48 40.54 34.37
C LYS A 540 23.53 40.00 35.34
N HIS A 541 23.91 38.73 35.17
CA HIS A 541 24.87 38.05 36.04
C HIS A 541 26.31 38.07 35.48
N LYS A 542 26.57 38.87 34.43
CA LYS A 542 27.88 38.97 33.75
C LYS A 542 28.42 37.61 33.31
N CYS A 543 27.53 36.68 32.95
CA CYS A 543 27.88 35.41 32.36
C CYS A 543 28.12 35.61 30.87
N HIS A 544 29.31 35.26 30.39
CA HIS A 544 29.62 35.32 28.96
C HIS A 544 28.92 34.15 28.27
N LEU A 545 27.96 34.44 27.39
CA LEU A 545 27.16 33.43 26.71
C LEU A 545 27.65 33.26 25.27
N ILE A 546 28.14 32.08 24.93
CA ILE A 546 28.60 31.70 23.59
C ILE A 546 27.53 30.82 22.95
N TYR A 547 27.05 31.20 21.77
CA TYR A 547 26.13 30.38 20.99
C TYR A 547 26.91 29.57 19.96
N VAL A 548 26.60 28.27 19.87
CA VAL A 548 27.25 27.35 18.95
C VAL A 548 26.22 26.84 17.96
N GLU A 549 26.39 27.21 16.70
CA GLU A 549 25.48 26.81 15.62
C GLU A 549 25.91 25.51 14.95
N LYS A 550 25.01 24.92 14.15
CA LYS A 550 25.30 23.73 13.35
C LYS A 550 26.44 24.04 12.35
N GLY A 551 27.43 23.15 12.29
CA GLY A 551 28.62 23.31 11.43
C GLY A 551 29.76 24.10 12.08
N TYR A 552 29.76 24.25 13.40
CA TYR A 552 30.82 24.92 14.14
C TYR A 552 32.20 24.27 13.92
N GLU A 553 33.23 25.11 13.91
CA GLU A 553 34.63 24.70 14.00
C GLU A 553 35.08 24.77 15.46
N ILE A 554 35.40 23.61 16.07
CA ILE A 554 35.70 23.52 17.50
C ILE A 554 36.84 24.45 17.94
N ASN A 555 37.81 24.70 17.05
CA ASN A 555 38.95 25.57 17.31
C ASN A 555 38.55 27.04 17.51
N GLU A 556 37.48 27.50 16.88
CA GLU A 556 36.98 28.87 17.05
C GLU A 556 36.41 29.06 18.45
N ILE A 557 35.60 28.11 18.90
CA ILE A 557 35.00 28.09 20.24
C ILE A 557 36.08 28.04 21.32
N ILE A 558 37.08 27.16 21.16
CA ILE A 558 38.22 27.06 22.07
C ILE A 558 38.98 28.39 22.14
N THR A 559 39.24 29.01 20.99
CA THR A 559 39.94 30.29 20.90
C THR A 559 39.18 31.42 21.62
N GLU A 560 37.86 31.43 21.51
CA GLU A 560 37.00 32.39 22.21
C GLU A 560 37.05 32.21 23.74
N ILE A 561 36.93 30.97 24.22
CA ILE A 561 37.04 30.65 25.65
C ILE A 561 38.42 31.06 26.20
N GLU A 562 39.51 30.76 25.46
CA GLU A 562 40.86 31.15 25.87
C GLU A 562 41.04 32.67 25.94
N LYS A 563 40.46 33.43 25.00
CA LYS A 563 40.52 34.90 25.03
C LYS A 563 39.88 35.42 26.32
N ILE A 564 38.70 34.93 26.67
CA ILE A 564 37.99 35.33 27.90
C ILE A 564 38.81 34.94 29.14
N LYS A 565 39.37 33.71 29.15
CA LYS A 565 40.21 33.22 30.25
C LYS A 565 41.46 34.09 30.47
N ARG A 566 42.10 34.57 29.39
CA ARG A 566 43.27 35.47 29.50
C ARG A 566 42.91 36.84 30.08
N VAL A 567 41.75 37.40 29.72
CA VAL A 567 41.27 38.66 30.28
C VAL A 567 40.95 38.51 31.77
N TYR A 568 40.30 37.41 32.15
CA TYR A 568 39.99 37.10 33.55
C TYR A 568 41.27 37.02 34.41
N ASN A 569 42.29 36.28 33.96
CA ASN A 569 43.54 36.13 34.68
C ASN A 569 44.40 37.41 34.77
N ASN A 570 44.15 38.41 33.91
CA ASN A 570 44.86 39.69 33.91
C ASN A 570 44.13 40.78 34.71
N GLY A 571 42.86 40.57 35.09
CA GLY A 571 42.06 41.52 35.88
C GLY A 571 42.17 41.35 37.40
N ASP A 572 42.77 40.26 37.88
CA ASP A 572 43.01 39.95 39.31
C ASP A 572 44.44 40.32 39.78
N LYS A 573 45.13 41.22 39.08
CA LYS A 573 46.45 41.76 39.49
C LYS A 573 46.39 43.18 40.00
#